data_AF-A0ABD0NAB2-F1
#
_entry.id   AF-A0ABD0NAB2-F1
#
_cell.length_a   1.000
_cell.length_b   1.000
_cell.length_c   1.000
_cell.angle_alpha   90.00
_cell.angle_beta   90.00
_cell.angle_gamma   90.00
#
_symmetry.space_group_name_H-M   'P 1'
#
loop_
_entity.id
_entity.type
_entity.pdbx_description
1 polymer ?
#
loop_
_entity_poly.entity_id
_entity_poly.type
_entity_poly.pdbx_seq_one_letter_code
_entity_poly.pdbx_strand_id
1 'polypeptide(L)' 'IICNKIPGLAPRQRIICQSRPDAIIVIGQGAQMGINECQFQFKHGRWNCSALGERTVFGKELKV' A
#
# COMPACT_ATOMS: atom_id res chain seq x y z
N ILE A 1 -3.30 8.18 -16.34
CA ILE A 1 -2.32 9.12 -15.71
C ILE A 1 -1.98 8.73 -14.27
N ILE A 2 -2.94 8.28 -13.44
CA ILE A 2 -2.74 7.91 -12.03
C ILE A 2 -1.60 6.89 -11.82
N CYS A 3 -1.50 5.86 -12.66
CA CYS A 3 -0.53 4.76 -12.51
C CYS A 3 0.95 5.17 -12.49
N ASN A 4 1.31 6.25 -13.18
CA ASN A 4 2.69 6.74 -13.20
C ASN A 4 3.04 7.56 -11.96
N LYS A 5 2.02 8.00 -11.21
CA LYS A 5 2.17 8.81 -9.99
C LYS A 5 2.21 7.96 -8.71
N ILE A 6 1.98 6.65 -8.79
CA ILE A 6 2.02 5.75 -7.64
C ILE A 6 3.45 5.23 -7.48
N PRO A 7 4.18 5.63 -6.41
CA PRO A 7 5.51 5.11 -6.17
C PRO A 7 5.45 3.64 -5.77
N GLY A 8 6.53 2.91 -6.05
CA GLY A 8 6.67 1.50 -5.65
C GLY A 8 5.98 0.45 -6.53
N LEU A 9 5.18 0.85 -7.54
CA LEU A 9 4.66 -0.11 -8.52
C LEU A 9 5.78 -0.71 -9.38
N ALA A 10 5.84 -2.04 -9.44
CA ALA A 10 6.68 -2.77 -10.37
C ALA A 10 6.18 -2.61 -11.82
N PRO A 11 7.04 -2.83 -12.84
CA PRO A 11 6.65 -2.69 -14.26
C PRO A 11 5.38 -3.48 -14.62
N ARG A 12 5.26 -4.73 -14.14
CA ARG A 12 4.06 -5.55 -14.37
C ARG A 12 2.82 -4.99 -13.69
N GLN A 13 2.94 -4.45 -12.48
CA GLN A 13 1.83 -3.83 -11.77
C GLN A 13 1.38 -2.52 -12.47
N ARG A 14 2.28 -1.79 -13.11
CA ARG A 14 1.93 -0.61 -13.93
C ARG A 14 1.09 -1.00 -15.15
N ILE A 15 1.42 -2.10 -15.82
CA ILE A 15 0.60 -2.61 -16.95
C ILE A 15 -0.81 -2.95 -16.45
N ILE A 16 -0.93 -3.63 -15.32
CA ILE A 16 -2.23 -3.96 -14.71
C ILE A 16 -2.99 -2.67 -14.37
N CYS A 17 -2.35 -1.70 -13.70
CA CYS A 17 -2.96 -0.41 -13.38
C CYS A 17 -3.47 0.32 -14.63
N GLN A 18 -2.70 0.31 -15.73
CA GLN A 18 -3.12 0.94 -16.98
C GLN A 18 -4.33 0.24 -17.61
N SER A 19 -4.41 -1.09 -17.49
CA SER A 19 -5.56 -1.87 -17.97
C SER A 19 -6.81 -1.74 -17.10
N ARG A 20 -6.63 -1.51 -15.79
CA ARG A 20 -7.69 -1.46 -14.76
C ARG A 20 -7.37 -0.38 -13.71
N PRO A 21 -7.50 0.92 -14.07
CA PRO A 21 -7.18 2.01 -13.16
C PRO A 21 -8.15 2.13 -11.99
N ASP A 22 -9.40 1.70 -12.18
CA ASP A 22 -10.45 1.57 -11.17
C ASP A 22 -10.07 0.58 -10.07
N ALA A 23 -9.49 -0.58 -10.45
CA ALA A 23 -9.04 -1.58 -9.50
C ALA A 23 -7.98 -1.03 -8.54
N ILE A 24 -7.10 -0.16 -9.02
CA ILE A 24 -6.05 0.45 -8.18
C ILE A 24 -6.61 1.39 -7.12
N ILE A 25 -7.75 2.04 -7.38
CA ILE A 25 -8.41 2.89 -6.38
C ILE A 25 -8.90 2.04 -5.21
N VAL A 26 -9.62 0.95 -5.50
CA VAL A 26 -10.15 0.05 -4.45
C VAL A 26 -9.05 -0.72 -3.72
N ILE A 27 -7.97 -1.09 -4.42
CA ILE A 27 -6.78 -1.68 -3.79
C ILE A 27 -6.15 -0.69 -2.78
N GLY A 28 -6.01 0.58 -3.16
CA GLY A 28 -5.48 1.62 -2.26
C GLY A 28 -6.35 1.81 -1.01
N GLN A 29 -7.68 1.81 -1.17
CA GLN A 29 -8.62 1.88 -0.04
C GLN A 29 -8.51 0.67 0.89
N GLY A 30 -8.44 -0.54 0.33
CA GLY A 30 -8.26 -1.76 1.11
C GLY A 30 -6.95 -1.77 1.89
N ALA A 31 -5.87 -1.30 1.27
CA ALA A 31 -4.58 -1.17 1.96
C ALA A 31 -4.64 -0.17 3.13
N GLN A 32 -5.28 0.98 2.95
CA GLN A 32 -5.48 1.95 4.03
C GLN A 32 -6.32 1.37 5.17
N MET A 33 -7.38 0.63 4.84
CA MET A 33 -8.21 -0.06 5.83
C MET A 33 -7.38 -1.07 6.64
N GLY A 34 -6.55 -1.87 5.98
CA GLY A 34 -5.66 -2.82 6.64
C GLY A 34 -4.64 -2.15 7.56
N ILE A 35 -4.06 -1.01 7.16
CA ILE A 35 -3.15 -0.24 8.00
C ILE A 35 -3.87 0.31 9.23
N ASN A 36 -5.08 0.85 9.06
CA ASN A 36 -5.86 1.38 10.18
C ASN A 36 -6.17 0.28 11.21
N GLU A 37 -6.56 -0.91 10.74
CA GLU A 37 -6.81 -2.06 11.60
C GLU A 37 -5.53 -2.56 12.27
N CYS A 38 -4.42 -2.61 11.54
CA CYS A 38 -3.12 -2.96 12.09
C CYS A 38 -2.71 -2.00 13.22
N GLN A 39 -2.85 -0.69 13.01
CA GLN A 39 -2.61 0.30 14.06
C GLN A 39 -3.56 0.12 15.25
N PHE A 40 -4.84 -0.17 15.01
CA PHE A 40 -5.81 -0.40 16.07
C PHE A 40 -5.46 -1.63 16.92
N GLN A 41 -5.12 -2.75 16.29
CA GLN A 41 -4.75 -4.00 16.95
C GLN A 41 -3.44 -3.86 17.74
N PHE A 42 -2.46 -3.16 17.18
CA PHE A 42 -1.12 -3.03 17.77
C PHE A 42 -0.90 -1.73 18.57
N LYS A 43 -1.96 -0.95 18.86
CA LYS A 43 -1.85 0.38 19.51
C LYS A 43 -1.17 0.38 20.90
N HIS A 44 -1.12 -0.75 21.58
CA HIS A 44 -0.45 -0.92 22.88
C HIS A 44 0.80 -1.82 22.81
N GLY A 45 1.20 -2.23 21.60
CA GLY A 45 2.43 -2.99 21.37
C GLY A 45 3.67 -2.10 21.34
N ARG A 46 4.85 -2.68 21.58
CA ARG A 46 6.14 -1.96 21.36
C ARG A 46 6.31 -1.52 19.91
N TRP A 47 5.75 -2.31 18.99
CA TRP A 47 5.56 -1.96 17.60
C TRP A 47 4.07 -1.69 17.37
N ASN A 48 3.74 -0.53 16.79
CA ASN A 48 2.37 -0.02 16.69
C ASN A 48 1.93 0.18 15.22
N CYS A 49 2.58 -0.49 14.27
CA CYS A 49 2.26 -0.41 12.84
C CYS A 49 2.35 1.00 12.21
N SER A 50 3.05 1.95 12.85
CA SER A 50 3.26 3.31 12.32
C SER A 50 4.42 3.41 11.31
N ALA A 51 5.33 2.44 11.32
CA ALA A 51 6.62 2.50 10.63
C ALA A 51 6.64 1.75 9.31
N LEU A 52 5.73 2.07 8.37
CA LEU A 52 5.92 1.65 6.98
C LEU A 52 6.75 2.64 6.16
N GLY A 53 7.11 3.82 6.68
CA GLY A 53 8.19 4.71 6.19
C GLY A 53 8.07 5.28 4.76
N GLU A 54 7.33 4.62 3.89
CA GLU A 54 7.11 4.95 2.50
C GLU A 54 5.76 5.65 2.35
N ARG A 55 5.70 6.59 1.42
CA ARG A 55 4.46 7.31 1.06
C ARG A 55 3.46 6.41 0.31
N THR A 56 3.76 5.11 0.21
CA THR A 56 3.06 4.11 -0.59
C THR A 56 3.12 2.75 0.10
N VAL A 57 2.08 1.96 -0.12
CA VAL A 57 1.95 0.56 0.32
C VAL A 57 2.52 -0.43 -0.70
N PHE A 58 2.90 0.06 -1.87
CA PHE A 58 3.54 -0.70 -2.93
C PHE A 58 5.05 -0.52 -2.82
N GLY A 59 5.82 -1.58 -3.02
CA GLY A 59 7.26 -1.52 -2.89
C GLY A 59 7.83 -2.91 -2.66
N LYS A 60 9.08 -2.96 -2.18
CA LYS A 60 9.69 -4.22 -1.77
C LYS A 60 9.05 -4.70 -0.47
N GLU A 61 8.91 -6.00 -0.35
CA GLU A 61 8.47 -6.64 0.88
C GLU A 61 9.47 -6.36 2.02
N LEU A 62 8.94 -6.08 3.21
CA LEU A 62 9.74 -6.05 4.42
C LEU A 62 10.14 -7.49 4.74
N LYS A 63 11.45 -7.75 4.78
CA LYS A 63 11.99 -9.03 5.25
C LYS A 63 12.10 -8.98 6.77
N VAL A 64 11.46 -9.95 7.42
CA VAL A 64 11.51 -10.17 8.88
C VAL A 64 12.69 -11.08 9.20
#